data_AF-A0A926H9X0-F1
#
_entry.id   AF-A0A926H9X0-F1
#
_cell.length_a   1.000
_cell.length_b   1.000
_cell.length_c   1.000
_cell.angle_alpha   90.00
_cell.angle_beta   90.00
_cell.angle_gamma   90.00
#
_symmetry.space_group_name_H-M   'P 1'
#
loop_
_entity.id
_entity.type
_entity.pdbx_description
1 polymer ?
#
loop_
_entity_poly.entity_id
_entity_poly.type
_entity_poly.pdbx_seq_one_letter_code
_entity_poly.pdbx_strand_id
1 'polypeptide(L)' 'NLVWGVTPLFSEDIHDLAELSEYVKIEFKARGYAKPGEAVVMTGGYPIMGVGKTDFVKVLTIE' A
#
# COMPACT_ATOMS: atom_id res chain seq x y z
N ASN A 1 18.96 -4.21 -0.20
CA ASN A 1 18.14 -3.12 0.36
C ASN A 1 19.09 -2.02 0.81
N LEU A 2 19.04 -0.83 0.20
CA LEU A 2 20.01 0.27 0.39
C LEU A 2 19.35 1.59 0.82
N VAL A 3 18.03 1.57 1.06
CA VAL A 3 17.26 2.77 1.44
C VAL A 3 16.90 2.68 2.92
N TRP A 4 17.17 3.75 3.65
CA TRP A 4 16.95 3.79 5.10
C TRP A 4 15.46 3.73 5.44
N GLY A 5 15.10 2.85 6.38
CA GLY A 5 13.73 2.72 6.88
C GLY A 5 12.73 2.10 5.89
N VAL A 6 13.18 1.55 4.77
CA VAL A 6 12.30 0.96 3.74
C VAL A 6 12.33 -0.56 3.81
N THR A 7 11.15 -1.16 3.95
CA THR A 7 10.93 -2.60 3.80
C THR A 7 10.15 -2.84 2.51
N PRO A 8 10.80 -3.32 1.43
CA PRO A 8 10.11 -3.58 0.17
C PRO A 8 9.17 -4.80 0.32
N LEU A 9 8.01 -4.72 -0.31
CA LEU A 9 7.04 -5.81 -0.40
C LEU A 9 6.77 -6.10 -1.87
N PHE A 10 6.92 -7.36 -2.25
CA PHE A 10 6.46 -7.84 -3.55
C PHE A 10 4.98 -8.13 -3.46
N SER A 11 4.20 -7.59 -4.40
CA SER A 11 2.81 -7.97 -4.65
C SER A 11 2.72 -8.75 -5.95
N GLU A 12 1.59 -9.41 -6.16
CA GLU A 12 1.18 -9.79 -7.51
C GLU A 12 0.82 -8.52 -8.32
N ASP A 13 0.45 -8.71 -9.59
CA ASP A 13 0.01 -7.60 -10.42
C ASP A 13 -1.27 -7.00 -9.84
N ILE A 14 -1.26 -5.69 -9.59
CA ILE A 14 -2.39 -4.94 -9.06
C ILE A 14 -2.90 -3.99 -10.14
N HIS A 15 -4.18 -4.08 -10.46
CA HIS A 15 -4.76 -3.39 -11.62
C HIS A 15 -5.50 -2.11 -11.27
N ASP A 16 -5.97 -1.97 -10.03
CA ASP A 16 -6.67 -0.77 -9.58
C ASP A 16 -6.43 -0.43 -8.11
N LEU A 17 -6.92 0.75 -7.70
CA LEU A 17 -6.72 1.27 -6.35
C LEU A 17 -7.48 0.47 -5.28
N ALA A 18 -8.58 -0.19 -5.65
CA ALA A 18 -9.37 -0.99 -4.73
C ALA A 18 -8.60 -2.27 -4.39
N GLU A 19 -8.08 -2.97 -5.39
CA GLU A 19 -7.21 -4.14 -5.22
C GLU A 19 -5.95 -3.79 -4.41
N LEU A 20 -5.29 -2.65 -4.70
CA LEU A 20 -4.15 -2.20 -3.91
C LEU A 20 -4.51 -1.98 -2.43
N SER A 21 -5.69 -1.41 -2.17
CA SER A 21 -6.13 -1.12 -0.82
C SER A 21 -6.40 -2.40 -0.03
N GLU A 22 -7.00 -3.39 -0.68
CA GLU A 22 -7.30 -4.69 -0.06
C GLU A 22 -6.01 -5.48 0.21
N TYR A 23 -5.11 -5.53 -0.77
CA TYR A 23 -3.79 -6.13 -0.61
C TYR A 23 -3.04 -5.55 0.60
N VAL A 24 -3.00 -4.22 0.75
CA VAL A 24 -2.34 -3.56 1.88
C VAL A 24 -2.99 -3.92 3.21
N LYS A 25 -4.33 -3.94 3.30
CA LYS A 25 -5.03 -4.33 4.55
C LYS A 25 -4.66 -5.74 4.99
N ILE A 26 -4.70 -6.70 4.07
CA ILE A 26 -4.42 -8.11 4.35
C ILE A 26 -2.95 -8.30 4.73
N GLU A 27 -2.02 -7.81 3.91
CA GLU A 27 -0.59 -8.07 4.10
C GLU A 27 -0.02 -7.35 5.32
N PHE A 28 -0.45 -6.10 5.59
CA PHE A 28 0.08 -5.35 6.73
C PHE A 28 -0.38 -5.97 8.05
N LYS A 29 -1.62 -6.46 8.11
CA LYS A 29 -2.12 -7.23 9.26
C LYS A 29 -1.37 -8.55 9.40
N ALA A 30 -1.26 -9.33 8.32
CA ALA A 30 -0.63 -10.65 8.34
C ALA A 30 0.85 -10.59 8.76
N ARG A 31 1.57 -9.54 8.36
CA ARG A 31 2.98 -9.33 8.69
C ARG A 31 3.21 -8.56 9.99
N GLY A 32 2.15 -8.08 10.64
CA GLY A 32 2.23 -7.31 11.88
C GLY A 32 2.78 -5.89 11.73
N TYR A 33 2.72 -5.31 10.53
CA TYR A 33 3.13 -3.92 10.28
C TYR A 33 2.12 -2.90 10.81
N ALA A 34 0.86 -3.29 10.95
CA ALA A 34 -0.19 -2.49 11.56
C ALA A 34 -1.22 -3.40 12.24
N LYS A 35 -1.82 -2.91 13.33
CA LYS A 35 -2.85 -3.62 14.10
C LYS A 35 -4.26 -3.20 13.65
N PRO A 36 -5.28 -4.03 13.87
CA PRO A 36 -6.68 -3.63 13.70
C PRO A 36 -6.99 -2.31 14.42
N GLY A 37 -7.65 -1.39 13.72
CA GLY A 37 -7.96 -0.04 14.18
C GLY A 37 -6.89 1.02 13.91
N GLU A 38 -5.66 0.63 13.52
CA GLU A 38 -4.61 1.58 13.15
C GLU A 38 -4.79 2.09 11.71
N ALA A 39 -4.36 3.33 11.47
CA ALA A 39 -4.40 3.95 10.16
C ALA A 39 -3.08 3.78 9.40
N VAL A 40 -3.17 3.48 8.11
CA VAL A 40 -2.06 3.40 7.17
C VAL A 40 -2.23 4.48 6.11
N VAL A 41 -1.16 5.23 5.84
CA VAL A 41 -1.12 6.21 4.74
C VAL A 41 -0.49 5.56 3.52
N MET A 42 -1.21 5.60 2.41
CA MET A 42 -0.77 5.17 1.09
C MET A 42 -0.52 6.39 0.20
N THR A 43 0.60 6.37 -0.51
CA THR A 43 0.90 7.32 -1.58
C THR A 43 1.15 6.56 -2.87
N GLY A 44 0.72 7.12 -4.00
CA GLY A 44 0.87 6.46 -5.30
C GLY A 44 0.44 7.34 -6.45
N GLY A 45 0.52 6.81 -7.67
CA GLY A 45 -0.01 7.44 -8.87
C GLY A 45 -1.30 6.77 -9.33
N TYR A 46 -2.24 7.55 -9.85
CA TYR A 46 -3.47 7.05 -10.46
C TYR A 46 -3.52 7.42 -11.95
N PRO A 47 -3.84 6.49 -12.87
CA PRO A 47 -4.25 5.10 -12.65
C PRO A 47 -3.10 4.19 -12.15
N ILE A 48 -3.46 3.14 -11.42
CA ILE A 48 -2.50 2.10 -10.99
C ILE A 48 -1.93 1.44 -12.25
N MET A 49 -0.61 1.22 -12.30
CA MET A 49 0.17 0.81 -13.49
C MET A 49 0.43 1.87 -14.56
N GLY A 50 0.04 3.13 -14.34
CA GLY A 50 0.43 4.25 -15.20
C GLY A 50 1.92 4.63 -15.02
N VAL A 51 2.63 4.86 -16.13
CA VAL A 51 3.96 5.49 -16.08
C VAL A 51 3.77 6.99 -15.86
N GLY A 52 4.26 7.47 -14.71
CA GLY A 52 4.46 8.90 -14.49
C GLY A 52 3.48 9.54 -13.51
N LYS A 53 4.09 10.09 -12.45
CA LYS A 53 3.55 10.92 -11.37
C LYS A 53 2.80 10.18 -10.25
N THR A 54 3.39 10.24 -9.06
CA THR A 54 2.67 10.05 -7.79
C THR A 54 1.79 11.27 -7.56
N ASP A 55 0.48 11.07 -7.46
CA ASP A 55 -0.50 12.14 -7.40
C ASP A 55 -1.68 11.91 -6.43
N PHE A 56 -1.70 10.79 -5.70
CA PHE A 56 -2.70 10.56 -4.66
C PHE A 56 -2.09 10.27 -3.29
N VAL A 57 -2.88 10.60 -2.27
CA VAL A 57 -2.72 10.17 -0.88
C VAL A 57 -4.03 9.55 -0.43
N LYS A 58 -3.98 8.37 0.18
CA LYS A 58 -5.15 7.67 0.71
C LYS A 58 -4.86 7.21 2.14
N VAL A 59 -5.81 7.40 3.05
CA VAL A 59 -5.75 6.84 4.41
C VAL A 59 -6.66 5.62 4.44
N LEU A 60 -6.11 4.50 4.92
CA LEU A 60 -6.82 3.25 5.15
C LEU A 60 -6.82 2.94 6.64
N THR A 61 -7.91 2.36 7.14
CA THR A 61 -7.92 1.73 8.47
C THR A 61 -7.76 0.23 8.27
N ILE A 62 -6.89 -0.38 9.07
CA ILE A 62 -6.73 -1.83 9.12
C ILE A 62 -7.86 -2.43 9.94
N GLU A 63 -8.52 -3.45 9.40
CA GLU A 63 -9.61 -4.20 10.05
C GLU A 63 -9.09 -5.53 10.62
#